data_AF-A0A7V8ZLJ1-F1
#
_entry.id   AF-A0A7V8ZLJ1-F1
#
_cell.length_a   1.000
_cell.length_b   1.000
_cell.length_c   1.000
_cell.angle_alpha   90.00
_cell.angle_beta   90.00
_cell.angle_gamma   90.00
#
_symmetry.space_group_name_H-M   'P 1'
#
loop_
_entity.id
_entity.type
_entity.pdbx_description
1 polymer ?
#
loop_
_entity_poly.entity_id
_entity_poly.type
_entity_poly.pdbx_seq_one_letter_code
_entity_poly.pdbx_strand_id
1 'polypeptide(L)'
;MTAIRTPFTAVFNDYVRRQLNYKSDVEYYILGGGITGPWNWNTNNAYADTSQALSSAMRKNPYMKVFVASGYYDMATPYFPAEYTVSAMNLDAQLRQNFSFAYYEAGHMMYIEKNSLKKLKDDVAGFMQGALRK
;
A
#
# COMPACT_ATOMS: atom_id res chain seq x y z
N MET A 1 -5.24 -9.90 14.73
CA MET A 1 -4.81 -8.49 14.94
C MET A 1 -3.83 -8.30 16.10
N THR A 2 -3.79 -9.18 17.10
CA THR A 2 -2.90 -9.06 18.27
C THR A 2 -1.41 -9.00 17.90
N ALA A 3 -1.00 -9.72 16.86
CA ALA A 3 0.38 -9.78 16.38
C ALA A 3 0.95 -8.43 15.88
N ILE A 4 0.11 -7.46 15.55
CA ILE A 4 0.54 -6.18 14.97
C ILE A 4 0.12 -4.98 15.81
N ARG A 5 -1.02 -5.02 16.51
CA ARG A 5 -1.47 -3.88 17.31
C ARG A 5 -0.56 -3.67 18.51
N THR A 6 -0.47 -4.67 19.40
CA THR A 6 0.27 -4.55 20.67
C THR A 6 1.74 -4.21 20.49
N PRO A 7 2.54 -4.93 19.66
CA PRO A 7 3.97 -4.66 19.56
C PRO A 7 4.25 -3.28 18.95
N PHE A 8 3.56 -2.88 17.86
CA PHE A 8 3.77 -1.56 17.25
C PHE A 8 3.34 -0.42 18.18
N THR A 9 2.22 -0.59 18.90
CA THR A 9 1.73 0.39 19.88
C THR A 9 2.75 0.64 20.98
N ALA A 10 3.26 -0.44 21.58
CA ALA A 10 4.18 -0.36 22.70
C ALA A 10 5.52 0.26 22.26
N VAL A 11 6.09 -0.22 21.15
CA VAL A 11 7.38 0.26 20.64
C VAL A 11 7.30 1.73 20.20
N PHE A 12 6.22 2.14 19.55
CA PHE A 12 6.04 3.54 19.16
C PHE A 12 5.92 4.47 20.38
N ASN A 13 5.11 4.09 21.38
CA ASN A 13 4.98 4.88 22.61
C ASN A 13 6.30 5.00 23.37
N ASP A 14 7.08 3.92 23.44
CA ASP A 14 8.42 3.94 24.05
C ASP A 14 9.35 4.89 23.30
N TYR A 15 9.42 4.76 21.97
CA TYR A 15 10.25 5.61 21.11
C TYR A 15 9.94 7.10 21.28
N VAL A 16 8.66 7.48 21.14
CA VAL A 16 8.26 8.89 21.19
C VAL A 16 8.48 9.49 22.59
N ARG A 17 8.14 8.75 23.64
CA ARG A 17 8.20 9.28 25.02
C ARG A 17 9.60 9.26 25.61
N ARG A 18 10.39 8.22 25.34
CA ARG A 18 11.73 8.05 25.94
C ARG A 18 12.85 8.54 25.04
N GLN A 19 12.81 8.24 23.75
CA GLN A 19 13.93 8.57 22.85
C GLN A 19 13.79 9.98 22.29
N LEU A 20 12.58 10.35 21.83
CA LEU A 20 12.32 11.72 21.34
C LEU A 20 11.95 12.71 22.46
N ASN A 21 11.70 12.20 23.67
CA ASN A 21 11.26 12.98 24.84
C ASN A 21 10.01 13.84 24.58
N TYR A 22 9.15 13.41 23.65
CA TYR A 22 7.88 14.06 23.38
C TYR A 22 6.80 13.49 24.32
N LYS A 23 6.16 14.36 25.08
CA LYS A 23 5.11 14.01 26.04
C LYS A 23 3.85 14.79 25.74
N SER A 24 2.75 14.07 25.60
CA SER A 24 1.43 14.62 25.36
C SER A 24 0.39 13.72 26.04
N ASP A 25 -0.70 14.33 26.47
CA ASP A 25 -1.89 13.65 27.02
C ASP A 25 -2.88 13.24 25.90
N VAL A 26 -2.58 13.60 24.65
CA VAL A 26 -3.37 13.17 23.49
C VAL A 26 -3.23 11.66 23.31
N GLU A 27 -4.37 10.98 23.18
CA GLU A 27 -4.42 9.54 22.93
C GLU A 27 -3.87 9.21 21.52
N TYR A 28 -2.98 8.23 21.46
CA TYR A 28 -2.46 7.72 20.20
C TYR A 28 -3.35 6.59 19.66
N TYR A 29 -4.11 6.88 18.61
CA TYR A 29 -5.02 5.93 17.99
C TYR A 29 -4.33 5.05 16.94
N ILE A 30 -4.10 3.79 17.27
CA ILE A 30 -3.51 2.80 16.34
C ILE A 30 -4.53 2.37 15.30
N LEU A 31 -4.10 2.35 14.03
CA LEU A 31 -4.89 1.91 12.88
C LEU A 31 -6.25 2.63 12.79
N GLY A 32 -6.27 3.94 13.10
CA GLY A 32 -7.46 4.78 12.97
C GLY A 32 -8.48 4.69 14.12
N GLY A 33 -8.17 3.99 15.20
CA GLY A 33 -9.09 3.67 16.31
C GLY A 33 -9.67 4.84 17.14
N GLY A 34 -9.57 6.07 16.68
CA GLY A 34 -10.26 7.27 17.23
C GLY A 34 -11.05 8.04 16.17
N ILE A 35 -11.01 7.60 14.91
CA ILE A 35 -11.82 8.12 13.82
C ILE A 35 -13.15 7.34 13.86
N THR A 36 -14.15 7.93 14.48
CA THR A 36 -15.47 7.31 14.71
C THR A 36 -16.47 7.59 13.59
N GLY A 37 -16.24 8.62 12.78
CA GLY A 37 -17.06 8.95 11.62
C GLY A 37 -16.69 8.12 10.39
N PRO A 38 -17.65 7.75 9.52
CA PRO A 38 -17.34 7.09 8.27
C PRO A 38 -16.53 8.04 7.37
N TRP A 39 -15.51 7.49 6.71
CA TRP A 39 -14.80 8.22 5.66
C TRP A 39 -15.79 8.60 4.56
N ASN A 40 -15.87 9.90 4.25
CA ASN A 40 -16.64 10.36 3.10
C ASN A 40 -15.82 10.15 1.83
N TRP A 41 -16.03 8.99 1.20
CA TRP A 41 -15.43 8.65 -0.10
C TRP A 41 -16.10 9.37 -1.28
N ASN A 42 -17.10 10.22 -1.00
CA ASN A 42 -17.96 10.84 -2.00
C ASN A 42 -18.60 9.80 -2.94
N THR A 43 -18.86 8.60 -2.43
CA THR A 43 -19.54 7.51 -3.13
C THR A 43 -20.92 7.27 -2.51
N ASN A 44 -21.97 7.29 -3.33
CA ASN A 44 -23.34 7.01 -2.88
C ASN A 44 -23.62 5.51 -3.05
N ASN A 45 -23.73 4.76 -1.95
CA ASN A 45 -24.01 3.31 -1.93
C ASN A 45 -23.08 2.47 -2.83
N ALA A 46 -21.84 2.91 -3.00
CA ALA A 46 -20.84 2.25 -3.83
C ALA A 46 -19.50 2.18 -3.11
N TYR A 47 -18.69 1.17 -3.46
CA TYR A 47 -17.31 1.09 -3.02
C TYR A 47 -16.48 2.22 -3.62
N ALA A 48 -15.49 2.70 -2.87
CA ALA A 48 -14.50 3.63 -3.41
C ALA A 48 -13.76 2.96 -4.57
N ASP A 49 -13.75 3.59 -5.73
CA ASP A 49 -13.04 3.12 -6.92
C ASP A 49 -12.12 4.22 -7.46
N THR A 50 -10.81 3.97 -7.38
CA THR A 50 -9.78 4.86 -7.90
C THR A 50 -9.22 4.40 -9.25
N SER A 51 -9.73 3.30 -9.80
CA SER A 51 -9.24 2.72 -11.06
C SER A 51 -9.41 3.68 -12.23
N GLN A 52 -10.55 4.38 -12.29
CA GLN A 52 -10.82 5.39 -13.33
C GLN A 52 -9.86 6.59 -13.22
N ALA A 53 -9.61 7.08 -12.01
CA ALA A 53 -8.70 8.19 -11.77
C ALA A 53 -7.25 7.82 -12.15
N LEU A 54 -6.79 6.63 -11.74
CA LEU A 54 -5.47 6.10 -12.13
C LEU A 54 -5.37 5.91 -13.65
N SER A 55 -6.41 5.34 -14.27
CA SER A 55 -6.49 5.12 -15.73
C SER A 55 -6.45 6.45 -16.51
N SER A 56 -7.10 7.50 -16.01
CA SER A 56 -7.01 8.86 -16.57
C SER A 56 -5.60 9.44 -16.41
N ALA A 57 -4.99 9.28 -15.23
CA ALA A 57 -3.65 9.80 -14.94
C ALA A 57 -2.58 9.15 -15.84
N MET A 58 -2.68 7.84 -16.09
CA MET A 58 -1.77 7.12 -16.99
C MET A 58 -1.94 7.51 -18.46
N ARG A 59 -3.17 7.81 -18.91
CA ARG A 59 -3.37 8.34 -20.28
C ARG A 59 -2.79 9.75 -20.43
N LYS A 60 -2.88 10.58 -19.39
CA LYS A 60 -2.29 11.94 -19.37
C LYS A 60 -0.77 11.91 -19.26
N ASN A 61 -0.21 10.93 -18.55
CA ASN A 61 1.22 10.71 -18.43
C ASN A 61 1.58 9.27 -18.85
N PRO A 62 1.82 9.02 -20.16
CA PRO A 62 2.20 7.71 -20.65
C PRO A 62 3.51 7.15 -20.09
N TYR A 63 4.32 7.97 -19.42
CA TYR A 63 5.56 7.57 -18.76
C TYR A 63 5.34 7.13 -17.30
N MET A 64 4.15 7.31 -16.74
CA MET A 64 3.81 6.89 -15.38
C MET A 64 3.97 5.37 -15.24
N LYS A 65 4.83 4.95 -14.31
CA LYS A 65 5.04 3.56 -13.92
C LYS A 65 4.35 3.28 -12.59
N VAL A 66 3.79 2.08 -12.43
CA VAL A 66 3.07 1.67 -11.23
C VAL A 66 3.64 0.35 -10.73
N PHE A 67 4.04 0.31 -9.47
CA PHE A 67 4.48 -0.91 -8.81
C PHE A 67 3.43 -1.37 -7.81
N VAL A 68 2.98 -2.63 -7.93
CA VAL A 68 2.01 -3.26 -7.03
C VAL A 68 2.71 -4.38 -6.29
N ALA A 69 2.82 -4.24 -4.97
CA ALA A 69 3.38 -5.25 -4.08
C ALA A 69 2.27 -5.94 -3.31
N SER A 70 2.17 -7.27 -3.41
CA SER A 70 1.08 -8.03 -2.82
C SER A 70 1.58 -9.26 -2.06
N GLY A 71 1.04 -9.47 -0.85
CA GLY A 71 1.27 -10.71 -0.11
C GLY A 71 0.38 -11.85 -0.61
N TYR A 72 0.92 -13.06 -0.76
CA TYR A 72 0.14 -14.24 -1.15
C TYR A 72 -0.95 -14.59 -0.12
N TYR A 73 -0.71 -14.29 1.16
CA TYR A 73 -1.61 -14.60 2.27
C TYR A 73 -2.41 -13.37 2.73
N ASP A 74 -2.44 -12.31 1.92
CA ASP A 74 -3.22 -11.11 2.23
C ASP A 74 -4.71 -11.34 1.91
N MET A 75 -5.51 -11.44 2.96
CA MET A 75 -6.98 -11.54 2.85
C MET A 75 -7.69 -10.18 2.97
N ALA A 76 -6.97 -9.11 3.31
CA ALA A 76 -7.53 -7.75 3.37
C ALA A 76 -7.55 -7.11 1.97
N THR A 77 -6.46 -7.29 1.23
CA THR A 77 -6.33 -6.87 -0.17
C THR A 77 -5.72 -7.98 -1.03
N PRO A 78 -6.49 -9.03 -1.38
CA PRO A 78 -5.95 -10.16 -2.13
C PRO A 78 -5.37 -9.74 -3.48
N TYR A 79 -4.28 -10.40 -3.90
CA TYR A 79 -3.52 -10.01 -5.09
C TYR A 79 -4.36 -10.10 -6.39
N PHE A 80 -5.20 -11.13 -6.51
CA PHE A 80 -5.97 -11.37 -7.73
C PHE A 80 -7.01 -10.27 -8.03
N PRO A 81 -7.80 -9.78 -7.06
CA PRO A 81 -8.58 -8.55 -7.22
C PRO A 81 -7.79 -7.35 -7.75
N ALA A 82 -6.54 -7.14 -7.30
CA ALA A 82 -5.72 -6.03 -7.80
C ALA A 82 -5.37 -6.21 -9.29
N GLU A 83 -4.97 -7.42 -9.70
CA GLU A 83 -4.74 -7.77 -11.11
C GLU A 83 -6.02 -7.61 -11.93
N TYR A 84 -7.14 -8.08 -11.40
CA TYR A 84 -8.44 -7.96 -12.05
C TYR A 84 -8.82 -6.50 -12.27
N THR A 85 -8.62 -5.63 -11.27
CA THR A 85 -8.87 -4.19 -11.41
C THR A 85 -8.01 -3.60 -12.51
N VAL A 86 -6.70 -3.85 -12.54
CA VAL A 86 -5.83 -3.42 -13.65
C VAL A 86 -6.31 -3.98 -14.98
N SER A 87 -6.83 -5.20 -14.96
CA SER A 87 -7.30 -5.84 -16.17
C SER A 87 -8.52 -5.17 -16.77
N ALA A 88 -9.41 -4.68 -15.90
CA ALA A 88 -10.68 -4.03 -16.20
C ALA A 88 -10.57 -2.52 -16.46
N MET A 89 -9.40 -1.89 -16.25
CA MET A 89 -9.18 -0.44 -16.49
C MET A 89 -9.25 -0.02 -17.97
N ASN A 90 -9.37 -0.97 -18.91
CA ASN A 90 -9.38 -0.77 -20.36
C ASN A 90 -8.23 0.13 -20.87
N LEU A 91 -7.02 -0.10 -20.34
CA LEU A 91 -5.81 0.58 -20.77
C LEU A 91 -5.28 0.00 -22.08
N ASP A 92 -4.74 0.86 -22.95
CA ASP A 92 -3.97 0.43 -24.11
C ASP A 92 -2.80 -0.45 -23.67
N ALA A 93 -2.41 -1.42 -24.49
CA ALA A 93 -1.34 -2.36 -24.17
C ALA A 93 -0.03 -1.65 -23.77
N GLN A 94 0.27 -0.52 -24.41
CA GLN A 94 1.44 0.32 -24.12
C GLN A 94 1.42 1.00 -22.75
N LEU A 95 0.24 1.26 -22.19
CA LEU A 95 0.10 1.79 -20.83
C LEU A 95 0.04 0.66 -19.81
N ARG A 96 -0.57 -0.47 -20.17
CA ARG A 96 -0.68 -1.63 -19.28
C ARG A 96 0.68 -2.22 -18.90
N GLN A 97 1.65 -2.23 -19.83
CA GLN A 97 3.04 -2.62 -19.55
C GLN A 97 3.77 -1.72 -18.53
N ASN A 98 3.19 -0.57 -18.15
CA ASN A 98 3.77 0.28 -17.11
C ASN A 98 3.47 -0.22 -15.69
N PHE A 99 2.60 -1.22 -15.53
CA PHE A 99 2.40 -1.91 -14.27
C PHE A 99 3.47 -2.99 -14.07
N SER A 100 3.98 -3.07 -12.86
CA SER A 100 4.85 -4.14 -12.39
C SER A 100 4.26 -4.73 -11.12
N PHE A 101 4.02 -6.04 -11.12
CA PHE A 101 3.50 -6.77 -9.98
C PHE A 101 4.62 -7.58 -9.33
N ALA A 102 4.67 -7.55 -8.00
CA ALA A 102 5.57 -8.36 -7.20
C ALA A 102 4.81 -9.03 -6.06
N TYR A 103 5.08 -10.32 -5.86
CA TYR A 103 4.42 -11.13 -4.85
C TYR A 103 5.39 -11.55 -3.75
N TYR A 104 4.86 -11.74 -2.56
CA TYR A 104 5.62 -12.00 -1.34
C TYR A 104 4.95 -13.12 -0.53
N GLU A 105 5.76 -14.03 0.02
CA GLU A 105 5.34 -15.14 0.90
C GLU A 105 4.95 -14.63 2.30
N ALA A 106 4.01 -13.68 2.35
CA ALA A 106 3.56 -13.00 3.55
C ALA A 106 2.11 -12.51 3.40
N GLY A 107 1.55 -11.98 4.49
CA GLY A 107 0.22 -11.36 4.50
C GLY A 107 0.24 -9.87 4.13
N HIS A 108 -0.79 -9.15 4.58
CA HIS A 108 -1.03 -7.73 4.24
C HIS A 108 0.17 -6.79 4.46
N MET A 109 0.88 -6.95 5.56
CA MET A 109 2.10 -6.19 5.85
C MET A 109 3.33 -7.05 5.56
N MET A 110 3.55 -7.33 4.28
CA MET A 110 4.59 -8.25 3.82
C MET A 110 6.00 -7.87 4.30
N TYR A 111 6.25 -6.59 4.53
CA TYR A 111 7.52 -6.06 5.03
C TYR A 111 7.86 -6.44 6.48
N ILE A 112 6.94 -7.09 7.22
CA ILE A 112 7.22 -7.61 8.56
C ILE A 112 7.98 -8.95 8.49
N GLU A 113 7.75 -9.74 7.45
CA GLU A 113 8.51 -10.96 7.19
C GLU A 113 9.86 -10.58 6.56
N LYS A 114 10.97 -11.05 7.14
CA LYS A 114 12.31 -10.51 6.84
C LYS A 114 12.75 -10.79 5.40
N ASN A 115 12.44 -11.95 4.85
CA ASN A 115 12.82 -12.28 3.48
C ASN A 115 12.02 -11.44 2.48
N SER A 116 10.72 -11.25 2.75
CA SER A 116 9.82 -10.40 2.00
C SER A 116 10.21 -8.92 2.08
N LEU A 117 10.66 -8.43 3.24
CA LEU A 117 11.23 -7.09 3.38
C LEU A 117 12.48 -6.91 2.52
N LYS A 118 13.41 -7.86 2.58
CA LYS A 118 14.62 -7.81 1.76
C LYS A 118 14.27 -7.79 0.27
N LYS A 119 13.39 -8.71 -0.16
CA LYS A 119 12.89 -8.78 -1.53
C LYS A 119 12.22 -7.46 -1.95
N LEU A 120 11.35 -6.91 -1.09
CA LEU A 120 10.64 -5.66 -1.37
C LEU A 120 11.62 -4.50 -1.57
N LYS A 121 12.65 -4.40 -0.72
CA LYS A 121 13.70 -3.38 -0.88
C LYS A 121 14.41 -3.54 -2.23
N ASP A 122 14.75 -4.78 -2.62
CA ASP A 122 15.48 -5.02 -3.86
C ASP A 122 14.60 -4.76 -5.09
N ASP A 123 13.33 -5.18 -5.06
CA ASP A 123 12.33 -4.94 -6.11
C ASP A 123 12.04 -3.45 -6.29
N VAL A 124 11.82 -2.70 -5.20
CA VAL A 124 11.59 -1.25 -5.26
C VAL A 124 12.82 -0.51 -5.77
N ALA A 125 14.03 -0.91 -5.35
CA ALA A 125 15.26 -0.33 -5.87
C ALA A 125 15.40 -0.57 -7.39
N GLY A 126 15.12 -1.79 -7.85
CA GLY A 126 15.11 -2.13 -9.27
C GLY A 126 14.04 -1.36 -10.06
N PHE A 127 12.83 -1.26 -9.51
CA PHE A 127 11.74 -0.47 -10.10
C PHE A 127 12.13 1.00 -10.26
N MET A 128 12.68 1.63 -9.21
CA MET A 128 13.12 3.02 -9.26
C MET A 128 14.22 3.23 -10.29
N GLN A 129 15.23 2.34 -10.34
CA GLN A 129 16.29 2.41 -11.34
C GLN A 129 15.75 2.27 -12.78
N GLY A 130 14.79 1.36 -12.99
CA GLY A 130 14.15 1.16 -14.30
C GLY A 130 13.17 2.26 -14.69
N ALA A 131 12.62 3.00 -13.73
CA ALA A 131 11.71 4.12 -13.96
C ALA A 131 12.43 5.43 -14.29
N LEU A 132 13.70 5.57 -13.93
CA LEU A 132 14.52 6.72 -14.31
C LEU A 132 14.85 6.64 -15.80
N ARG A 133 14.68 7.77 -16.51
CA ARG A 133 15.11 7.92 -17.91
C ARG A 133 16.62 7.68 -17.98
N LYS A 134 17.04 6.76 -18.85
CA LYS A 134 18.44 6.65 -19.29
C LYS A 134 18.74 7.71 -20.33
#